data_AF-A0AAW7NXM4-F1
#
_entry.id   AF-A0AAW7NXM4-F1
#
_cell.length_a   1.000
_cell.length_b   1.000
_cell.length_c   1.000
_cell.angle_alpha   90.00
_cell.angle_beta   90.00
_cell.angle_gamma   90.00
#
_symmetry.space_group_name_H-M   'P 1'
#
loop_
_entity.id
_entity.type
_entity.pdbx_description
1 polymer ?
#
loop_
_entity_poly.entity_id
_entity_poly.type
_entity_poly.pdbx_seq_one_letter_code
_entity_poly.pdbx_strand_id
1 'polypeptide(L)'
;MTLENIISKIKEQLKDGIYPGASLALYQAGRWQEFYFGLADPQEGKATQAGLVYDLASVSKVVGVGTLAAFLYEQGKLELDLPLQHYYPAFHREDVTLRQLLTHTSGLDPFIPNRDQLAAPELKAALNHLIVLEDKTFRYTDVNFLLLGFMLEEIYGQSLDQIFQSQIFQPWGLAKTSFGPVPGAVPTVRGVQDGQVHDPKARVLGIHAGSAGLFSTLRDLEIFLEHYLQDDFAVNLTQNFSKEPGKRRSLAWNLEGSWLDHTGYTGTFIMYNRKEQKAAIFLSNRTYEKDERAQWILDRNQLMDLIRREL
;
A
#
# COMPACT_ATOMS: atom_id res chain seq x y z
N MET A 1 16.03 -15.71 20.45
CA MET A 1 16.24 -16.60 19.29
C MET A 1 15.44 -16.21 18.05
N THR A 2 14.13 -15.92 18.07
CA THR A 2 13.36 -15.61 16.83
C THR A 2 13.56 -14.18 16.27
N LEU A 3 13.61 -13.17 17.14
CA LEU A 3 13.87 -11.78 16.75
C LEU A 3 15.29 -11.59 16.16
N GLU A 4 16.27 -12.34 16.67
CA GLU A 4 17.67 -12.22 16.28
C GLU A 4 17.89 -12.61 14.82
N ASN A 5 17.16 -13.62 14.32
CA ASN A 5 17.26 -14.05 12.92
C ASN A 5 16.72 -12.98 11.97
N ILE A 6 15.59 -12.35 12.29
CA ILE A 6 15.00 -11.27 11.50
C ILE A 6 15.98 -10.09 11.41
N ILE A 7 16.54 -9.67 12.56
CA ILE A 7 17.55 -8.60 12.61
C ILE A 7 18.82 -8.99 11.83
N SER A 8 19.28 -10.23 11.97
CA SER A 8 20.45 -10.74 11.26
C SER A 8 20.24 -10.69 9.75
N LYS A 9 19.05 -11.11 9.27
CA LYS A 9 18.72 -11.05 7.84
C LYS A 9 18.72 -9.62 7.30
N ILE A 10 18.17 -8.66 8.05
CA ILE A 10 18.21 -7.24 7.64
C ILE A 10 19.66 -6.73 7.57
N LYS A 11 20.52 -7.10 8.53
CA LYS A 11 21.94 -6.74 8.53
C LYS A 11 22.71 -7.35 7.36
N GLU A 12 22.41 -8.60 7.00
CA GLU A 12 22.94 -9.27 5.79
C GLU A 12 22.52 -8.49 4.54
N GLN A 13 21.23 -8.18 4.39
CA GLN A 13 20.70 -7.43 3.24
C GLN A 13 21.28 -6.02 3.11
N LEU A 14 21.55 -5.34 4.24
CA LEU A 14 22.26 -4.05 4.24
C LEU A 14 23.70 -4.20 3.75
N LYS A 15 24.41 -5.23 4.24
CA LYS A 15 25.80 -5.51 3.83
C LYS A 15 25.88 -5.84 2.33
N ASP A 16 24.88 -6.51 1.80
CA ASP A 16 24.79 -6.87 0.38
C ASP A 16 24.32 -5.70 -0.50
N GLY A 17 24.05 -4.53 0.08
CA GLY A 17 23.68 -3.32 -0.65
C GLY A 17 22.30 -3.38 -1.30
N ILE A 18 21.36 -4.13 -0.70
CA ILE A 18 19.98 -4.25 -1.20
C ILE A 18 19.21 -2.94 -0.98
N TYR A 19 19.45 -2.28 0.15
CA TYR A 19 18.95 -0.94 0.47
C TYR A 19 19.94 -0.24 1.41
N PRO A 20 20.04 1.10 1.39
CA PRO A 20 20.94 1.82 2.30
C PRO A 20 20.49 1.83 3.77
N GLY A 21 19.19 1.83 4.03
CA GLY A 21 18.63 1.89 5.38
C GLY A 21 17.21 1.35 5.47
N ALA A 22 16.81 0.99 6.69
CA ALA A 22 15.47 0.48 6.96
C ALA A 22 15.04 0.75 8.41
N SER A 23 13.73 1.00 8.58
CA SER A 23 13.01 1.00 9.84
C SER A 23 12.12 -0.24 9.91
N LEU A 24 12.17 -0.97 11.02
CA LEU A 24 11.37 -2.16 11.29
C LEU A 24 10.57 -1.96 12.57
N ALA A 25 9.28 -2.29 12.56
CA ALA A 25 8.49 -2.48 13.78
C ALA A 25 7.88 -3.88 13.80
N LEU A 26 7.95 -4.55 14.94
CA LEU A 26 7.36 -5.87 15.16
C LEU A 26 6.40 -5.83 16.35
N TYR A 27 5.17 -6.28 16.14
CA TYR A 27 4.15 -6.41 17.18
C TYR A 27 4.01 -7.87 17.59
N GLN A 28 4.20 -8.15 18.88
CA GLN A 28 3.96 -9.45 19.48
C GLN A 28 3.72 -9.27 20.98
N ALA A 29 2.84 -10.11 21.55
CA ALA A 29 2.51 -10.08 22.97
C ALA A 29 2.03 -8.70 23.45
N GLY A 30 1.23 -8.01 22.63
CA GLY A 30 0.57 -6.75 22.99
C GLY A 30 1.46 -5.51 22.94
N ARG A 31 2.65 -5.57 22.32
CA ARG A 31 3.57 -4.43 22.24
C ARG A 31 4.37 -4.40 20.94
N TRP A 32 4.73 -3.18 20.53
CA TRP A 32 5.67 -2.91 19.45
C TRP A 32 7.12 -2.92 19.92
N GLN A 33 8.01 -3.36 19.04
CA GLN A 33 9.46 -3.20 19.15
C GLN A 33 9.98 -2.62 17.84
N GLU A 34 10.63 -1.46 17.92
CA GLU A 34 11.18 -0.74 16.77
C GLU A 34 12.69 -0.95 16.65
N PHE A 35 13.18 -1.04 15.41
CA PHE A 35 14.59 -1.18 15.07
C PHE A 35 14.93 -0.32 13.85
N TYR A 36 16.08 0.34 13.90
CA TYR A 36 16.53 1.28 12.87
C TYR A 36 17.92 0.90 12.38
N PHE A 37 18.11 0.85 11.07
CA PHE A 37 19.34 0.35 10.47
C PHE A 37 19.81 1.22 9.30
N GLY A 38 21.14 1.34 9.17
CA GLY A 38 21.77 1.96 8.01
C GLY A 38 21.49 3.46 7.89
N LEU A 39 21.41 3.94 6.64
CA LEU A 39 21.30 5.36 6.31
C LEU A 39 19.96 5.68 5.66
N ALA A 40 19.29 6.70 6.19
CA ALA A 40 18.12 7.30 5.56
C ALA A 40 18.52 8.14 4.34
N ASP A 41 19.67 8.83 4.44
CA ASP A 41 20.25 9.58 3.33
C ASP A 41 21.75 9.30 3.23
N PRO A 42 22.17 8.45 2.28
CA PRO A 42 23.58 8.18 2.03
C PRO A 42 24.40 9.35 1.50
N GLN A 43 23.79 10.35 0.83
CA GLN A 43 24.52 11.53 0.34
C GLN A 43 24.90 12.46 1.48
N GLU A 44 24.01 12.61 2.45
CA GLU A 44 24.23 13.47 3.61
C GLU A 44 24.76 12.72 4.84
N GLY A 45 24.89 11.39 4.75
CA GLY A 45 25.31 10.55 5.88
C GLY A 45 24.30 10.50 7.03
N LYS A 46 23.00 10.76 6.76
CA LYS A 46 21.96 10.74 7.78
C LYS A 46 21.59 9.30 8.14
N ALA A 47 21.70 8.97 9.42
CA ALA A 47 21.32 7.67 9.95
C ALA A 47 19.80 7.47 9.90
N THR A 48 19.36 6.22 9.71
CA THR A 48 17.97 5.83 9.94
C THR A 48 17.65 5.94 11.43
N GLN A 49 16.57 6.63 11.76
CA GLN A 49 16.15 6.89 13.15
C GLN A 49 14.63 7.04 13.25
N ALA A 50 14.12 7.10 14.48
CA ALA A 50 12.70 7.30 14.75
C ALA A 50 12.15 8.61 14.16
N GLY A 51 10.88 8.59 13.77
CA GLY A 51 10.15 9.76 13.26
C GLY A 51 10.39 10.10 11.78
N LEU A 52 11.21 9.31 11.07
CA LEU A 52 11.38 9.45 9.62
C LEU A 52 10.08 9.15 8.86
N VAL A 53 9.84 9.93 7.80
CA VAL A 53 8.68 9.80 6.91
C VAL A 53 9.11 9.14 5.62
N TYR A 54 8.34 8.16 5.11
CA TYR A 54 8.66 7.37 3.93
C TYR A 54 7.54 7.45 2.88
N ASP A 55 7.90 7.43 1.59
CA ASP A 55 6.95 7.17 0.51
C ASP A 55 6.45 5.72 0.63
N LEU A 56 5.15 5.55 0.88
CA LEU A 56 4.54 4.23 1.08
C LEU A 56 4.35 3.47 -0.24
N ALA A 57 4.45 4.13 -1.38
CA ALA A 57 4.11 3.59 -2.68
C ALA A 57 2.78 2.84 -2.62
N SER A 58 2.75 1.56 -3.02
CA SER A 58 1.50 0.78 -3.05
C SER A 58 0.93 0.40 -1.68
N VAL A 59 1.65 0.54 -0.57
CA VAL A 59 1.04 0.41 0.78
C VAL A 59 -0.06 1.47 0.98
N SER A 60 0.02 2.60 0.27
CA SER A 60 -1.06 3.61 0.25
C SER A 60 -2.43 3.03 -0.08
N LYS A 61 -2.50 1.97 -0.90
CA LYS A 61 -3.76 1.31 -1.27
C LYS A 61 -4.53 0.85 -0.05
N VAL A 62 -3.86 0.15 0.87
CA VAL A 62 -4.51 -0.40 2.06
C VAL A 62 -4.70 0.66 3.14
N VAL A 63 -3.77 1.63 3.24
CA VAL A 63 -3.88 2.74 4.19
C VAL A 63 -5.04 3.68 3.89
N GLY A 64 -5.33 3.94 2.61
CA GLY A 64 -6.43 4.80 2.18
C GLY A 64 -7.64 4.02 1.66
N VAL A 65 -7.68 3.84 0.33
CA VAL A 65 -8.83 3.28 -0.42
C VAL A 65 -9.31 1.94 0.14
N GLY A 66 -8.41 1.03 0.47
CA GLY A 66 -8.72 -0.30 1.00
C GLY A 66 -9.37 -0.26 2.39
N THR A 67 -8.93 0.68 3.25
CA THR A 67 -9.55 0.89 4.57
C THR A 67 -10.98 1.41 4.42
N LEU A 68 -11.20 2.42 3.57
CA LEU A 68 -12.55 2.93 3.31
C LEU A 68 -13.47 1.91 2.65
N ALA A 69 -12.95 1.12 1.71
CA ALA A 69 -13.72 0.04 1.11
C ALA A 69 -14.14 -1.00 2.16
N ALA A 70 -13.27 -1.33 3.12
CA ALA A 70 -13.60 -2.23 4.22
C ALA A 70 -14.67 -1.62 5.15
N PHE A 71 -14.57 -0.34 5.51
CA PHE A 71 -15.59 0.34 6.31
C PHE A 71 -16.96 0.32 5.64
N LEU A 72 -17.03 0.70 4.36
CA LEU A 72 -18.28 0.77 3.63
C LEU A 72 -18.86 -0.63 3.38
N TYR A 73 -18.01 -1.65 3.15
CA TYR A 73 -18.45 -3.03 3.06
C TYR A 73 -19.08 -3.52 4.37
N GLU A 74 -18.42 -3.29 5.50
CA GLU A 74 -18.96 -3.69 6.81
C GLU A 74 -20.24 -2.94 7.17
N GLN A 75 -20.38 -1.68 6.74
CA GLN A 75 -21.60 -0.89 6.89
C GLN A 75 -22.73 -1.30 5.93
N GLY A 76 -22.52 -2.28 5.05
CA GLY A 76 -23.48 -2.69 4.02
C GLY A 76 -23.71 -1.66 2.91
N LYS A 77 -22.82 -0.68 2.77
CA LYS A 77 -22.87 0.39 1.76
C LYS A 77 -22.14 0.04 0.46
N LEU A 78 -21.28 -0.97 0.47
CA LEU A 78 -20.69 -1.54 -0.74
C LEU A 78 -21.10 -3.01 -0.91
N GLU A 79 -21.82 -3.29 -1.98
CA GLU A 79 -22.08 -4.63 -2.46
C GLU A 79 -20.99 -5.06 -3.45
N LEU A 80 -20.18 -6.04 -3.06
CA LEU A 80 -18.95 -6.39 -3.77
C LEU A 80 -19.18 -6.90 -5.20
N ASP A 81 -20.34 -7.52 -5.46
CA ASP A 81 -20.64 -8.12 -6.76
C ASP A 81 -21.43 -7.17 -7.67
N LEU A 82 -21.71 -5.94 -7.24
CA LEU A 82 -22.21 -4.90 -8.13
C LEU A 82 -21.07 -4.33 -9.00
N PRO A 83 -21.39 -3.88 -10.24
CA PRO A 83 -20.45 -3.18 -11.10
C PRO A 83 -19.92 -1.90 -10.47
N LEU A 84 -18.68 -1.53 -10.78
CA LEU A 84 -18.10 -0.23 -10.42
C LEU A 84 -18.99 0.93 -10.87
N GLN A 85 -19.57 0.82 -12.08
CA GLN A 85 -20.42 1.86 -12.66
C GLN A 85 -21.65 2.18 -11.78
N HIS A 86 -22.12 1.24 -10.96
CA HIS A 86 -23.20 1.49 -9.99
C HIS A 86 -22.86 2.63 -9.02
N TYR A 87 -21.60 2.72 -8.59
CA TYR A 87 -21.12 3.72 -7.64
C TYR A 87 -20.33 4.84 -8.32
N TYR A 88 -19.83 4.61 -9.54
CA TYR A 88 -19.04 5.56 -10.31
C TYR A 88 -19.44 5.53 -11.79
N PRO A 89 -20.52 6.24 -12.17
CA PRO A 89 -21.10 6.16 -13.51
C PRO A 89 -20.17 6.59 -14.65
N ALA A 90 -19.10 7.33 -14.35
CA ALA A 90 -18.13 7.78 -15.35
C ALA A 90 -17.23 6.67 -15.91
N PHE A 91 -17.19 5.48 -15.28
CA PHE A 91 -16.48 4.32 -15.84
C PHE A 91 -17.33 3.66 -16.94
N HIS A 92 -16.73 3.45 -18.12
CA HIS A 92 -17.48 3.04 -19.32
C HIS A 92 -17.98 1.59 -19.34
N ARG A 93 -17.62 0.74 -18.37
CA ARG A 93 -17.94 -0.70 -18.37
C ARG A 93 -18.85 -1.08 -17.23
N GLU A 94 -19.78 -1.98 -17.55
CA GLU A 94 -20.81 -2.51 -16.64
C GLU A 94 -20.47 -3.92 -16.11
N ASP A 95 -19.39 -4.54 -16.59
CA ASP A 95 -19.02 -5.93 -16.28
C ASP A 95 -17.83 -6.07 -15.30
N VAL A 96 -17.33 -4.95 -14.76
CA VAL A 96 -16.25 -4.94 -13.76
C VAL A 96 -16.80 -4.69 -12.38
N THR A 97 -16.72 -5.67 -11.48
CA THR A 97 -17.27 -5.57 -10.12
C THR A 97 -16.29 -4.99 -9.10
N LEU A 98 -16.80 -4.48 -7.99
CA LEU A 98 -15.97 -4.00 -6.88
C LEU A 98 -15.07 -5.10 -6.32
N ARG A 99 -15.58 -6.33 -6.21
CA ARG A 99 -14.81 -7.51 -5.81
C ARG A 99 -13.59 -7.65 -6.69
N GLN A 100 -13.78 -7.64 -8.01
CA GLN A 100 -12.70 -7.81 -8.97
C GLN A 100 -11.62 -6.72 -8.87
N LEU A 101 -12.01 -5.48 -8.61
CA LEU A 101 -11.05 -4.39 -8.41
C LEU A 101 -10.23 -4.59 -7.12
N LEU A 102 -10.91 -4.88 -6.00
CA LEU A 102 -10.29 -5.08 -4.68
C LEU A 102 -9.41 -6.34 -4.61
N THR A 103 -9.69 -7.35 -5.44
CA THR A 103 -8.94 -8.61 -5.51
C THR A 103 -7.99 -8.71 -6.70
N HIS A 104 -7.87 -7.67 -7.53
CA HIS A 104 -7.03 -7.67 -8.74
C HIS A 104 -7.37 -8.74 -9.79
N THR A 105 -8.66 -8.97 -10.01
CA THR A 105 -9.21 -9.92 -10.99
C THR A 105 -10.17 -9.23 -11.97
N SER A 106 -9.93 -7.94 -12.22
CA SER A 106 -10.76 -7.08 -13.10
C SER A 106 -10.51 -7.29 -14.59
N GLY A 107 -9.37 -7.90 -14.96
CA GLY A 107 -8.92 -7.98 -16.35
C GLY A 107 -8.57 -6.61 -16.96
N LEU A 108 -8.45 -5.55 -16.16
CA LEU A 108 -8.08 -4.22 -16.66
C LEU A 108 -6.65 -4.24 -17.21
N ASP A 109 -6.49 -3.83 -18.46
CA ASP A 109 -5.18 -3.56 -19.04
C ASP A 109 -4.68 -2.20 -18.55
N PRO A 110 -3.58 -2.10 -17.77
CA PRO A 110 -3.03 -0.83 -17.30
C PRO A 110 -2.36 -0.01 -18.40
N PHE A 111 -2.32 -0.49 -19.65
CA PHE A 111 -1.66 0.24 -20.72
C PHE A 111 -2.44 1.49 -21.13
N ILE A 112 -1.87 2.66 -20.82
CA ILE A 112 -2.32 3.97 -21.31
C ILE A 112 -1.27 4.53 -22.27
N PRO A 113 -1.61 4.85 -23.54
CA PRO A 113 -0.69 5.49 -24.47
C PRO A 113 -0.21 6.86 -23.96
N ASN A 114 1.09 7.16 -24.12
CA ASN A 114 1.69 8.45 -23.76
C ASN A 114 1.38 8.95 -22.34
N ARG A 115 1.12 8.05 -21.38
CA ARG A 115 0.67 8.38 -20.02
C ARG A 115 1.50 9.44 -19.30
N ASP A 116 2.80 9.47 -19.53
CA ASP A 116 3.73 10.39 -18.85
C ASP A 116 3.64 11.83 -19.39
N GLN A 117 2.89 12.05 -20.49
CA GLN A 117 2.63 13.36 -21.09
C GLN A 117 1.23 13.89 -20.76
N LEU A 118 0.36 13.06 -20.18
CA LEU A 118 -1.02 13.43 -19.87
C LEU A 118 -1.08 14.31 -18.62
N ALA A 119 -1.91 15.36 -18.67
CA ALA A 119 -2.34 16.07 -17.47
C ALA A 119 -3.33 15.23 -16.65
N ALA A 120 -3.54 15.57 -15.38
CA ALA A 120 -4.40 14.81 -14.48
C ALA A 120 -5.83 14.54 -15.02
N PRO A 121 -6.54 15.53 -15.62
CA PRO A 121 -7.87 15.28 -16.20
C PRO A 121 -7.83 14.29 -17.38
N GLU A 122 -6.79 14.37 -18.22
CA GLU A 122 -6.62 13.50 -19.39
C GLU A 122 -6.29 12.07 -18.95
N LEU A 123 -5.43 11.92 -17.94
CA LEU A 123 -5.11 10.63 -17.34
C LEU A 123 -6.34 10.00 -16.68
N LYS A 124 -7.14 10.78 -15.94
CA LYS A 124 -8.42 10.32 -15.37
C LYS A 124 -9.40 9.88 -16.47
N ALA A 125 -9.52 10.66 -17.56
CA ALA A 125 -10.36 10.31 -18.70
C ALA A 125 -9.90 9.00 -19.38
N ALA A 126 -8.59 8.79 -19.53
CA ALA A 126 -8.03 7.55 -20.07
C ALA A 126 -8.29 6.35 -19.14
N LEU A 127 -8.14 6.53 -17.82
CA LEU A 127 -8.44 5.50 -16.82
C LEU A 127 -9.92 5.06 -16.88
N ASN A 128 -10.83 6.01 -17.11
CA ASN A 128 -12.25 5.72 -17.25
C ASN A 128 -12.59 4.86 -18.49
N HIS A 129 -11.69 4.79 -19.48
CA HIS A 129 -11.85 4.10 -20.77
C HIS A 129 -10.87 2.94 -21.00
N LEU A 130 -10.29 2.38 -19.94
CA LEU A 130 -9.33 1.27 -20.06
C LEU A 130 -9.93 0.02 -20.68
N ILE A 131 -9.13 -0.69 -21.48
CA ILE A 131 -9.52 -1.98 -22.03
C ILE A 131 -9.71 -2.99 -20.89
N VAL A 132 -10.83 -3.71 -20.94
CA VAL A 132 -11.17 -4.79 -20.03
C VAL A 132 -11.04 -6.10 -20.80
N LEU A 133 -10.04 -6.90 -20.46
CA LEU A 133 -9.75 -8.20 -21.07
C LEU A 133 -10.73 -9.27 -20.57
N GLU A 134 -10.95 -10.30 -21.40
CA GLU A 134 -11.73 -11.49 -21.03
C GLU A 134 -11.05 -12.30 -19.90
N ASP A 135 -9.72 -12.32 -19.88
CA ASP A 135 -8.96 -12.97 -18.82
C ASP A 135 -9.10 -12.19 -17.50
N LYS A 136 -9.82 -12.80 -16.55
CA LYS A 136 -10.04 -12.29 -15.19
C LYS A 136 -9.16 -12.98 -14.14
N THR A 137 -8.11 -13.69 -14.56
CA THR A 137 -7.11 -14.20 -13.62
C THR A 137 -6.37 -13.05 -12.92
N PHE A 138 -5.76 -13.37 -11.80
CA PHE A 138 -5.15 -12.43 -10.89
C PHE A 138 -3.99 -11.74 -11.59
N ARG A 139 -4.15 -10.43 -11.73
CA ARG A 139 -3.13 -9.55 -12.25
C ARG A 139 -3.08 -8.32 -11.38
N TYR A 140 -2.08 -8.27 -10.51
CA TYR A 140 -1.83 -7.06 -9.71
C TYR A 140 -1.62 -5.85 -10.63
N THR A 141 -2.49 -4.86 -10.48
CA THR A 141 -2.49 -3.64 -11.29
C THR A 141 -3.00 -2.46 -10.47
N ASP A 142 -2.32 -1.33 -10.59
CA ASP A 142 -2.61 -0.13 -9.79
C ASP A 142 -3.85 0.62 -10.24
N VAL A 143 -4.22 0.52 -11.53
CA VAL A 143 -5.41 1.17 -12.10
C VAL A 143 -6.70 0.76 -11.42
N ASN A 144 -6.77 -0.44 -10.84
CA ASN A 144 -7.91 -0.87 -10.04
C ASN A 144 -8.16 0.10 -8.86
N PHE A 145 -7.09 0.49 -8.18
CA PHE A 145 -7.17 1.36 -7.01
C PHE A 145 -7.28 2.83 -7.38
N LEU A 146 -6.84 3.23 -8.58
CA LEU A 146 -7.15 4.56 -9.10
C LEU A 146 -8.66 4.71 -9.35
N LEU A 147 -9.28 3.73 -10.01
CA LEU A 147 -10.73 3.72 -10.23
C LEU A 147 -11.53 3.64 -8.93
N LEU A 148 -11.11 2.79 -7.98
CA LEU A 148 -11.73 2.75 -6.64
C LEU A 148 -11.56 4.07 -5.88
N GLY A 149 -10.43 4.77 -6.07
CA GLY A 149 -10.23 6.12 -5.55
C GLY A 149 -11.27 7.09 -6.12
N PHE A 150 -11.42 7.16 -7.44
CA PHE A 150 -12.42 8.03 -8.07
C PHE A 150 -13.85 7.71 -7.65
N MET A 151 -14.17 6.43 -7.45
CA MET A 151 -15.45 6.00 -6.88
C MET A 151 -15.67 6.55 -5.47
N LEU A 152 -14.65 6.53 -4.61
CA LEU A 152 -14.78 7.11 -3.27
C LEU A 152 -14.99 8.64 -3.35
N GLU A 153 -14.31 9.33 -4.26
CA GLU A 153 -14.56 10.77 -4.48
C GLU A 153 -16.01 11.04 -4.94
N GLU A 154 -16.56 10.19 -5.81
CA GLU A 154 -17.96 10.25 -6.26
C GLU A 154 -18.94 10.05 -5.09
N ILE A 155 -18.70 9.03 -4.25
CA ILE A 155 -19.57 8.71 -3.10
C ILE A 155 -19.57 9.84 -2.05
N TYR A 156 -18.41 10.41 -1.75
CA TYR A 156 -18.25 11.39 -0.68
C TYR A 156 -18.35 12.85 -1.16
N GLY A 157 -18.24 13.13 -2.46
CA GLY A 157 -18.21 14.48 -3.01
C GLY A 157 -16.99 15.31 -2.57
N GLN A 158 -15.89 14.64 -2.24
CA GLN A 158 -14.66 15.24 -1.68
C GLN A 158 -13.42 14.60 -2.33
N SER A 159 -12.26 15.27 -2.25
CA SER A 159 -10.98 14.69 -2.69
C SER A 159 -10.46 13.64 -1.71
N LEU A 160 -9.67 12.67 -2.17
CA LEU A 160 -9.20 11.58 -1.29
C LEU A 160 -8.39 12.06 -0.08
N ASP A 161 -7.64 13.16 -0.17
CA ASP A 161 -6.93 13.72 0.99
C ASP A 161 -7.92 14.17 2.09
N GLN A 162 -9.02 14.82 1.72
CA GLN A 162 -10.07 15.23 2.66
C GLN A 162 -10.83 14.03 3.23
N ILE A 163 -11.13 13.03 2.40
CA ILE A 163 -11.82 11.83 2.83
C ILE A 163 -10.92 11.04 3.79
N PHE A 164 -9.67 10.76 3.43
CA PHE A 164 -8.75 10.03 4.31
C PHE A 164 -8.48 10.80 5.60
N GLN A 165 -8.34 12.13 5.52
CA GLN A 165 -8.15 12.95 6.72
C GLN A 165 -9.32 12.82 7.69
N SER A 166 -10.56 12.93 7.20
CA SER A 166 -11.76 12.94 8.06
C SER A 166 -12.22 11.56 8.50
N GLN A 167 -12.02 10.53 7.69
CA GLN A 167 -12.53 9.18 7.95
C GLN A 167 -11.48 8.26 8.60
N ILE A 168 -10.18 8.53 8.41
CA ILE A 168 -9.10 7.64 8.85
C ILE A 168 -8.09 8.41 9.70
N PHE A 169 -7.39 9.39 9.13
CA PHE A 169 -6.16 9.91 9.74
C PHE A 169 -6.44 10.71 11.01
N GLN A 170 -7.43 11.60 11.01
CA GLN A 170 -7.78 12.36 12.21
C GLN A 170 -8.43 11.48 13.29
N PRO A 171 -9.41 10.61 12.99
CA PRO A 171 -9.99 9.71 14.00
C PRO A 171 -9.00 8.74 14.63
N TRP A 172 -8.03 8.22 13.86
CA TRP A 172 -7.02 7.27 14.34
C TRP A 172 -5.75 7.95 14.86
N GLY A 173 -5.62 9.28 14.72
CA GLY A 173 -4.43 10.01 15.17
C GLY A 173 -3.18 9.76 14.31
N LEU A 174 -3.34 9.48 13.02
CA LEU A 174 -2.25 9.31 12.04
C LEU A 174 -1.69 10.68 11.61
N ALA A 175 -1.12 11.41 12.57
CA ALA A 175 -0.77 12.82 12.45
C ALA A 175 0.38 13.14 11.46
N LYS A 176 1.13 12.12 11.02
CA LYS A 176 2.23 12.24 10.07
C LYS A 176 1.96 11.50 8.76
N THR A 177 0.70 11.08 8.54
CA THR A 177 0.27 10.41 7.32
C THR A 177 -0.46 11.40 6.43
N SER A 178 0.00 11.58 5.19
CA SER A 178 -0.60 12.53 4.24
C SER A 178 -0.22 12.19 2.80
N PHE A 179 -0.94 12.77 1.83
CA PHE A 179 -0.47 12.76 0.44
C PHE A 179 0.78 13.62 0.29
N GLY A 180 1.70 13.18 -0.56
CA GLY A 180 2.89 13.95 -0.92
C GLY A 180 2.59 15.15 -1.83
N PRO A 181 3.59 16.02 -2.05
CA PRO A 181 4.98 15.87 -1.59
C PRO A 181 5.16 16.18 -0.10
N VAL A 182 6.14 15.52 0.54
CA VAL A 182 6.50 15.76 1.97
C VAL A 182 7.99 16.09 2.12
N PRO A 183 8.39 17.38 2.04
CA PRO A 183 9.78 17.79 2.23
C PRO A 183 10.36 17.27 3.55
N GLY A 184 11.61 16.82 3.54
CA GLY A 184 12.30 16.20 4.67
C GLY A 184 12.01 14.70 4.84
N ALA A 185 11.16 14.10 4.02
CA ALA A 185 10.99 12.65 3.99
C ALA A 185 12.27 11.94 3.49
N VAL A 186 12.38 10.64 3.75
CA VAL A 186 13.50 9.83 3.30
C VAL A 186 13.60 9.89 1.76
N PRO A 187 14.74 10.31 1.18
CA PRO A 187 14.92 10.34 -0.26
C PRO A 187 14.70 8.97 -0.89
N THR A 188 13.82 8.91 -1.90
CA THR A 188 13.44 7.64 -2.51
C THR A 188 14.37 7.22 -3.65
N VAL A 189 14.97 8.19 -4.34
CA VAL A 189 15.90 8.01 -5.46
C VAL A 189 17.05 9.01 -5.31
N ARG A 190 18.29 8.56 -5.48
CA ARG A 190 19.49 9.41 -5.41
C ARG A 190 19.39 10.57 -6.41
N GLY A 191 19.67 11.78 -5.94
CA GLY A 191 19.67 12.99 -6.78
C GLY A 191 18.27 13.51 -7.14
N VAL A 192 17.20 12.86 -6.65
CA VAL A 192 15.83 13.38 -6.72
C VAL A 192 15.50 14.07 -5.40
N GLN A 193 14.74 15.17 -5.47
CA GLN A 193 14.30 15.90 -4.29
C GLN A 193 13.54 14.98 -3.31
N ASP A 194 13.81 15.16 -2.03
CA ASP A 194 13.14 14.47 -0.95
C ASP A 194 11.63 14.71 -0.94
N GLY A 195 10.87 13.72 -0.46
CA GLY A 195 9.41 13.84 -0.37
C GLY A 195 8.65 13.82 -1.69
N GLN A 196 9.32 13.71 -2.84
CA GLN A 196 8.62 13.57 -4.12
C GLN A 196 7.97 12.18 -4.24
N VAL A 197 6.70 12.15 -4.64
CA VAL A 197 5.97 10.90 -4.92
C VAL A 197 6.69 10.12 -6.03
N HIS A 198 7.07 8.87 -5.75
CA HIS A 198 7.80 8.02 -6.69
C HIS A 198 6.94 7.52 -7.84
N ASP A 199 5.68 7.10 -7.58
CA ASP A 199 4.81 6.56 -8.63
C ASP A 199 4.43 7.62 -9.67
N PRO A 200 4.68 7.40 -10.97
CA PRO A 200 4.44 8.41 -12.01
C PRO A 200 2.97 8.85 -12.12
N LYS A 201 2.02 7.91 -12.04
CA LYS A 201 0.59 8.24 -12.15
C LYS A 201 0.11 8.97 -10.91
N ALA A 202 0.57 8.54 -9.73
CA ALA A 202 0.22 9.24 -8.49
C ALA A 202 0.83 10.64 -8.43
N ARG A 203 2.02 10.84 -9.00
CA ARG A 203 2.61 12.18 -9.14
C ARG A 203 1.76 13.10 -10.02
N VAL A 204 1.21 12.58 -11.12
CA VAL A 204 0.31 13.33 -12.01
C VAL A 204 -1.05 13.58 -11.34
N LEU A 205 -1.64 12.57 -10.72
CA LEU A 205 -2.99 12.65 -10.12
C LEU A 205 -3.01 13.34 -8.74
N GLY A 206 -1.86 13.43 -8.06
CA GLY A 206 -1.73 14.05 -6.73
C GLY A 206 -2.67 13.42 -5.70
N ILE A 207 -3.43 14.28 -5.03
CA ILE A 207 -4.42 13.92 -3.99
C ILE A 207 -5.59 13.06 -4.52
N HIS A 208 -5.69 12.82 -5.83
CA HIS A 208 -6.71 11.96 -6.42
C HIS A 208 -6.21 10.53 -6.68
N ALA A 209 -4.96 10.22 -6.33
CA ALA A 209 -4.34 8.93 -6.61
C ALA A 209 -4.70 7.88 -5.55
N GLY A 210 -5.70 7.03 -5.84
CA GLY A 210 -6.08 5.94 -4.93
C GLY A 210 -5.05 4.79 -4.80
N SER A 211 -4.01 4.76 -5.64
CA SER A 211 -3.09 3.62 -5.73
C SER A 211 -1.73 3.80 -5.06
N ALA A 212 -1.29 5.04 -4.83
CA ALA A 212 0.01 5.41 -4.28
C ALA A 212 0.00 6.90 -3.91
N GLY A 213 1.08 7.42 -3.32
CA GLY A 213 1.23 8.86 -3.05
C GLY A 213 1.08 9.26 -1.59
N LEU A 214 0.75 8.32 -0.70
CA LEU A 214 0.80 8.57 0.73
C LEU A 214 2.23 8.43 1.26
N PHE A 215 2.55 9.31 2.19
CA PHE A 215 3.74 9.29 3.02
C PHE A 215 3.32 9.03 4.46
N SER A 216 4.11 8.28 5.23
CA SER A 216 3.82 8.01 6.64
C SER A 216 5.09 7.69 7.43
N THR A 217 4.94 7.57 8.74
CA THR A 217 5.99 7.18 9.67
C THR A 217 5.78 5.75 10.14
N LEU A 218 6.82 5.15 10.73
CA LEU A 218 6.70 3.86 11.41
C LEU A 218 5.59 3.91 12.48
N ARG A 219 5.60 4.96 13.31
CA ARG A 219 4.66 5.15 14.41
C ARG A 219 3.19 5.26 13.98
N ASP A 220 2.91 5.99 12.92
CA ASP A 220 1.54 6.06 12.39
C ASP A 220 1.08 4.70 11.86
N LEU A 221 1.96 3.97 11.19
CA LEU A 221 1.63 2.62 10.69
C LEU A 221 1.43 1.60 11.81
N GLU A 222 2.08 1.77 12.97
CA GLU A 222 1.79 0.99 14.17
C GLU A 222 0.33 1.17 14.61
N ILE A 223 -0.11 2.43 14.76
CA ILE A 223 -1.49 2.77 15.13
C ILE A 223 -2.47 2.23 14.09
N PHE A 224 -2.15 2.41 12.80
CA PHE A 224 -2.94 1.87 11.69
C PHE A 224 -3.13 0.35 11.80
N LEU A 225 -2.06 -0.41 12.07
CA LEU A 225 -2.16 -1.86 12.20
C LEU A 225 -2.82 -2.29 13.52
N GLU A 226 -2.73 -1.50 14.59
CA GLU A 226 -3.49 -1.74 15.82
C GLU A 226 -5.00 -1.73 15.55
N HIS A 227 -5.52 -0.77 14.78
CA HIS A 227 -6.92 -0.76 14.36
C HIS A 227 -7.30 -2.04 13.58
N TYR A 228 -6.46 -2.48 12.66
CA TYR A 228 -6.68 -3.74 11.93
C TYR A 228 -6.58 -5.00 12.81
N LEU A 229 -5.84 -4.96 13.90
CA LEU A 229 -5.69 -6.05 14.87
C LEU A 229 -6.85 -6.10 15.88
N GLN A 230 -7.45 -4.95 16.21
CA GLN A 230 -8.38 -4.81 17.34
C GLN A 230 -9.82 -4.53 16.90
N ASP A 231 -10.03 -3.65 15.93
CA ASP A 231 -11.38 -3.13 15.65
C ASP A 231 -12.24 -4.11 14.85
N ASP A 232 -13.56 -4.02 15.03
CA ASP A 232 -14.54 -4.95 14.48
C ASP A 232 -14.58 -4.96 12.95
N PHE A 233 -14.34 -3.81 12.30
CA PHE A 233 -14.39 -3.70 10.83
C PHE A 233 -13.41 -4.67 10.13
N ALA A 234 -12.34 -5.06 10.82
CA ALA A 234 -11.29 -5.92 10.28
C ALA A 234 -11.52 -7.41 10.54
N VAL A 235 -12.52 -7.79 11.35
CA VAL A 235 -12.80 -9.20 11.74
C VAL A 235 -13.02 -10.07 10.49
N ASN A 236 -13.82 -9.57 9.55
CA ASN A 236 -14.18 -10.32 8.34
C ASN A 236 -13.12 -10.24 7.22
N LEU A 237 -11.99 -9.55 7.44
CA LEU A 237 -10.96 -9.40 6.41
C LEU A 237 -10.02 -10.60 6.32
N THR A 238 -10.04 -11.56 7.25
CA THR A 238 -9.17 -12.76 7.16
C THR A 238 -9.72 -13.85 6.25
N GLN A 239 -10.84 -13.63 5.56
CA GLN A 239 -11.40 -14.58 4.60
C GLN A 239 -10.94 -14.30 3.16
N ASN A 240 -11.08 -15.31 2.29
CA ASN A 240 -10.81 -15.14 0.87
C ASN A 240 -12.03 -14.53 0.16
N PHE A 241 -11.84 -13.33 -0.41
CA PHE A 241 -12.84 -12.64 -1.22
C PHE A 241 -12.64 -12.85 -2.72
N SER A 242 -11.47 -13.38 -3.14
CA SER A 242 -11.21 -13.74 -4.52
C SER A 242 -12.05 -14.95 -4.94
N LYS A 243 -12.72 -14.84 -6.09
CA LYS A 243 -13.47 -15.95 -6.70
C LYS A 243 -12.61 -16.85 -7.59
N GLU A 244 -11.38 -16.43 -7.91
CA GLU A 244 -10.47 -17.24 -8.70
C GLU A 244 -9.61 -18.18 -7.82
N PRO A 245 -9.23 -19.37 -8.32
CA PRO A 245 -8.59 -20.40 -7.50
C PRO A 245 -7.08 -20.21 -7.27
N GLY A 246 -6.37 -19.49 -8.15
CA GLY A 246 -4.91 -19.37 -8.15
C GLY A 246 -4.34 -18.37 -7.15
N LYS A 247 -5.05 -17.31 -6.79
CA LYS A 247 -4.61 -16.32 -5.81
C LYS A 247 -5.69 -15.94 -4.80
N ARG A 248 -5.40 -16.23 -3.53
CA ARG A 248 -6.22 -15.78 -2.40
C ARG A 248 -5.99 -14.31 -2.11
N ARG A 249 -7.08 -13.57 -1.95
CA ARG A 249 -7.06 -12.13 -1.66
C ARG A 249 -8.16 -11.81 -0.67
N SER A 250 -7.87 -10.89 0.25
CA SER A 250 -8.92 -10.20 0.97
C SER A 250 -9.28 -8.90 0.24
N LEU A 251 -10.15 -8.07 0.83
CA LEU A 251 -10.43 -6.74 0.32
C LEU A 251 -9.16 -5.91 0.39
N ALA A 252 -8.56 -5.58 -0.76
CA ALA A 252 -7.30 -4.86 -0.91
C ALA A 252 -6.01 -5.53 -0.42
N TRP A 253 -6.08 -6.53 0.45
CA TRP A 253 -4.92 -7.21 1.03
C TRP A 253 -4.55 -8.52 0.32
N ASN A 254 -3.25 -8.84 0.26
CA ASN A 254 -2.78 -10.19 -0.05
C ASN A 254 -3.15 -11.11 1.13
N LEU A 255 -3.62 -12.32 0.86
CA LEU A 255 -3.95 -13.30 1.90
C LEU A 255 -3.05 -14.52 1.75
N GLU A 256 -2.14 -14.71 2.71
CA GLU A 256 -1.17 -15.81 2.75
C GLU A 256 -1.31 -16.57 4.08
N GLY A 257 -1.99 -17.72 4.06
CA GLY A 257 -2.36 -18.42 5.29
C GLY A 257 -3.30 -17.58 6.16
N SER A 258 -2.83 -17.19 7.36
CA SER A 258 -3.55 -16.27 8.28
C SER A 258 -2.99 -14.84 8.25
N TRP A 259 -2.02 -14.57 7.37
CA TRP A 259 -1.40 -13.26 7.22
C TRP A 259 -2.08 -12.45 6.12
N LEU A 260 -2.36 -11.20 6.43
CA LEU A 260 -2.75 -10.17 5.47
C LEU A 260 -1.56 -9.24 5.28
N ASP A 261 -1.13 -9.04 4.03
CA ASP A 261 0.03 -8.21 3.72
C ASP A 261 -0.16 -7.32 2.49
N HIS A 262 0.62 -6.25 2.44
CA HIS A 262 0.73 -5.40 1.26
C HIS A 262 2.16 -4.86 1.15
N THR A 263 2.66 -4.77 -0.08
CA THR A 263 4.01 -4.29 -0.39
C THR A 263 3.95 -2.98 -1.18
N GLY A 264 5.01 -2.18 -1.06
CA GLY A 264 5.24 -0.93 -1.76
C GLY A 264 6.49 -1.01 -2.62
N TYR A 265 6.44 -0.35 -3.78
CA TYR A 265 7.53 -0.37 -4.75
C TYR A 265 8.84 0.18 -4.19
N THR A 266 8.76 1.20 -3.36
CA THR A 266 9.88 1.93 -2.72
C THR A 266 10.58 1.14 -1.63
N GLY A 267 10.13 -0.10 -1.38
CA GLY A 267 10.76 -1.01 -0.42
C GLY A 267 10.02 -1.14 0.90
N THR A 268 8.79 -0.62 0.96
CA THR A 268 7.93 -0.72 2.13
C THR A 268 7.10 -2.01 2.08
N PHE A 269 6.77 -2.58 3.23
CA PHE A 269 5.68 -3.53 3.36
C PHE A 269 5.10 -3.47 4.77
N ILE A 270 3.82 -3.84 4.87
CA ILE A 270 3.13 -4.04 6.14
C ILE A 270 2.39 -5.36 6.09
N MET A 271 2.31 -6.02 7.25
CA MET A 271 1.60 -7.28 7.38
C MET A 271 1.10 -7.51 8.79
N TYR A 272 -0.02 -8.21 8.92
CA TYR A 272 -0.59 -8.57 10.22
C TYR A 272 -1.28 -9.93 10.19
N ASN A 273 -1.31 -10.58 11.34
CA ASN A 273 -2.06 -11.78 11.63
C ASN A 273 -2.95 -11.48 12.84
N ARG A 274 -4.23 -11.22 12.55
CA ARG A 274 -5.22 -10.86 13.57
C ARG A 274 -5.45 -11.99 14.57
N LYS A 275 -5.46 -13.25 14.12
CA LYS A 275 -5.71 -14.41 14.99
C LYS A 275 -4.61 -14.57 16.04
N GLU A 276 -3.36 -14.38 15.65
CA GLU A 276 -2.20 -14.53 16.54
C GLU A 276 -1.78 -13.22 17.21
N GLN A 277 -2.45 -12.11 16.90
CA GLN A 277 -2.12 -10.76 17.39
C GLN A 277 -0.65 -10.41 17.13
N LYS A 278 -0.24 -10.53 15.86
CA LYS A 278 1.10 -10.24 15.39
C LYS A 278 1.07 -9.29 14.20
N ALA A 279 2.07 -8.43 14.08
CA ALA A 279 2.22 -7.56 12.93
C ALA A 279 3.67 -7.17 12.67
N ALA A 280 3.98 -6.79 11.45
CA ALA A 280 5.28 -6.25 11.08
C ALA A 280 5.12 -5.10 10.08
N ILE A 281 5.95 -4.08 10.26
CA ILE A 281 6.08 -2.93 9.38
C ILE A 281 7.56 -2.82 9.01
N PHE A 282 7.85 -2.71 7.72
CA PHE A 282 9.19 -2.52 7.23
C PHE A 282 9.19 -1.38 6.22
N LEU A 283 9.96 -0.33 6.50
CA LEU A 283 10.09 0.85 5.66
C LEU A 283 11.56 1.01 5.26
N SER A 284 11.87 0.98 3.98
CA SER A 284 13.23 1.14 3.47
C SER A 284 13.29 2.16 2.34
N ASN A 285 14.50 2.55 1.97
CA ASN A 285 14.80 3.37 0.80
C ASN A 285 15.42 2.53 -0.33
N ARG A 286 14.85 1.35 -0.62
CA ARG A 286 15.48 0.36 -1.52
C ARG A 286 15.73 0.86 -2.94
N THR A 287 14.95 1.81 -3.41
CA THR A 287 15.09 2.40 -4.75
C THR A 287 16.13 3.52 -4.83
N TYR A 288 16.80 3.83 -3.71
CA TYR A 288 17.70 4.98 -3.63
C TYR A 288 18.87 4.89 -4.62
N GLU A 289 19.59 3.77 -4.64
CA GLU A 289 20.75 3.57 -5.53
C GLU A 289 20.38 2.98 -6.89
N LYS A 290 19.44 2.03 -6.89
CA LYS A 290 19.14 1.17 -8.04
C LYS A 290 17.73 0.62 -7.97
N ASP A 291 17.23 0.18 -9.12
CA ASP A 291 15.90 -0.44 -9.24
C ASP A 291 15.97 -1.86 -9.84
N GLU A 292 16.56 -2.78 -9.10
CA GLU A 292 16.63 -4.20 -9.46
C GLU A 292 15.38 -4.95 -8.99
N ARG A 293 14.20 -4.56 -9.52
CA ARG A 293 12.89 -5.00 -9.03
C ARG A 293 12.76 -6.53 -8.89
N ALA A 294 13.23 -7.30 -9.88
CA ALA A 294 13.10 -8.76 -9.88
C ALA A 294 13.84 -9.39 -8.70
N GLN A 295 15.08 -8.95 -8.45
CA GLN A 295 15.88 -9.42 -7.32
C GLN A 295 15.30 -8.93 -5.99
N TRP A 296 14.89 -7.66 -5.91
CA TRP A 296 14.23 -7.11 -4.72
C TRP A 296 13.01 -7.94 -4.28
N ILE A 297 12.20 -8.45 -5.21
CA ILE A 297 11.06 -9.30 -4.87
C ILE A 297 11.52 -10.57 -4.15
N LEU A 298 12.60 -11.21 -4.60
CA LEU A 298 13.15 -12.40 -3.97
C LEU A 298 13.67 -12.08 -2.56
N ASP A 299 14.46 -11.02 -2.43
CA ASP A 299 15.09 -10.63 -1.17
C ASP A 299 14.07 -10.19 -0.13
N ARG A 300 13.08 -9.38 -0.53
CA ARG A 300 11.96 -8.98 0.33
C ARG A 300 11.16 -10.19 0.78
N ASN A 301 10.86 -11.13 -0.12
CA ASN A 301 10.08 -12.30 0.22
C ASN A 301 10.81 -13.19 1.23
N GLN A 302 12.15 -13.34 1.14
CA GLN A 302 12.92 -14.04 2.16
C GLN A 302 12.72 -13.44 3.56
N LEU A 303 12.72 -12.11 3.68
CA LEU A 303 12.49 -11.42 4.95
C LEU A 303 11.03 -11.57 5.42
N MET A 304 10.05 -11.37 4.54
CA MET A 304 8.63 -11.53 4.89
C MET A 304 8.32 -12.97 5.33
N ASP A 305 8.85 -13.98 4.63
CA ASP A 305 8.66 -15.39 5.00
C ASP A 305 9.35 -15.73 6.32
N LEU A 306 10.52 -15.15 6.59
CA LEU A 306 11.17 -15.26 7.89
C LEU A 306 10.30 -14.68 9.00
N ILE A 307 9.74 -13.48 8.80
CA ILE A 307 8.81 -12.85 9.75
C ILE A 307 7.58 -13.73 9.99
N ARG A 308 6.95 -14.27 8.93
CA ARG A 308 5.76 -15.15 9.08
C ARG A 308 6.03 -16.39 9.92
N ARG A 309 7.25 -16.95 9.83
CA ARG A 309 7.63 -18.17 10.54
C ARG A 309 8.06 -17.92 11.98
N GLU A 310 8.69 -16.79 12.24
CA GLU A 310 9.42 -16.56 13.50
C GLU A 310 8.79 -15.54 14.44
N LEU A 311 7.96 -14.63 13.93
CA LEU A 311 7.14 -13.76 14.77
C LEU A 311 5.97 -14.57 15.31
#